data_AF-K0T320-F1
#
_entry.id   AF-K0T320-F1
#
_cell.length_a   1.000
_cell.length_b   1.000
_cell.length_c   1.000
_cell.angle_alpha   90.00
_cell.angle_beta   90.00
_cell.angle_gamma   90.00
#
_symmetry.space_group_name_H-M   'P 1'
#
loop_
_entity.id
_entity.type
_entity.pdbx_description
1 polymer ?
#
loop_
_entity_poly.entity_id
_entity_poly.type
_entity_poly.pdbx_seq_one_letter_code
_entity_poly.pdbx_strand_id
1 'polypeptide(L)'
;MSSSISLSTVSQSKMALHAAKHGHGNPIHGILVGRSSSPTSPASSLEVTDAVPVCHEDPTKPIVDMSLRLVDGHLSVKNDGTRIVGWYTSNSNAGDEGPSPSARRVASCLSAEEGGGGGGCVLLAVSAGRIAGCLAGECPGPICDAYEADGKSGAYTRLVDGTRVASEDDGARLGEVIRSAIRSSGEGEGDAAAGGGGSQLSICDFVDHLEDCGRGDWIENREVGRFVKNALA
;
A
#
# COMPACT_ATOMS: atom_id res chain seq x y z
N MET A 1 19.11 -17.96 0.68
CA MET A 1 19.45 -16.55 0.97
C MET A 1 18.17 -15.77 0.77
N SER A 2 17.73 -15.03 1.79
CA SER A 2 16.38 -14.44 1.82
C SER A 2 16.43 -13.00 1.36
N SER A 3 15.51 -12.59 0.48
CA SER A 3 15.52 -11.26 -0.10
C SER A 3 15.28 -10.16 0.93
N SER A 4 15.97 -9.02 0.82
CA SER A 4 15.61 -7.82 1.59
C SER A 4 14.45 -7.08 0.92
N ILE A 5 13.63 -6.42 1.72
CA ILE A 5 12.47 -5.63 1.28
C ILE A 5 12.65 -4.20 1.77
N SER A 6 12.74 -3.24 0.86
CA SER A 6 12.79 -1.81 1.21
C SER A 6 11.50 -1.11 0.81
N LEU A 7 10.91 -0.34 1.72
CA LEU A 7 9.66 0.38 1.53
C LEU A 7 9.93 1.88 1.45
N SER A 8 9.64 2.48 0.30
CA SER A 8 9.76 3.93 0.13
C SER A 8 8.81 4.70 1.06
N THR A 9 9.14 5.96 1.32
CA THR A 9 8.27 6.87 2.07
C THR A 9 6.93 7.06 1.34
N VAL A 10 6.93 7.09 -0.01
CA VAL A 10 5.71 7.25 -0.83
C VAL A 10 4.77 6.07 -0.66
N SER A 11 5.26 4.83 -0.79
CA SER A 11 4.42 3.63 -0.68
C SER A 11 3.79 3.53 0.71
N GLN A 12 4.58 3.77 1.76
CA GLN A 12 4.08 3.77 3.14
C GLN A 12 3.08 4.89 3.40
N SER A 13 3.31 6.09 2.86
CA SER A 13 2.40 7.22 3.02
C SER A 13 1.04 6.94 2.38
N LYS A 14 1.01 6.39 1.15
CA LYS A 14 -0.25 6.03 0.49
C LYS A 14 -0.98 4.92 1.23
N MET A 15 -0.28 3.88 1.69
CA MET A 15 -0.88 2.81 2.50
C MET A 15 -1.48 3.34 3.81
N ALA A 16 -0.74 4.19 4.54
CA ALA A 16 -1.18 4.77 5.80
C ALA A 16 -2.39 5.71 5.62
N LEU A 17 -2.35 6.59 4.62
CA LEU A 17 -3.44 7.52 4.34
C LEU A 17 -4.69 6.78 3.87
N HIS A 18 -4.55 5.76 3.02
CA HIS A 18 -5.66 4.92 2.61
C HIS A 18 -6.33 4.27 3.82
N ALA A 19 -5.54 3.73 4.76
CA ALA A 19 -6.08 3.12 5.97
C ALA A 19 -6.74 4.15 6.89
N ALA A 20 -6.12 5.32 7.05
CA ALA A 20 -6.66 6.39 7.88
C ALA A 20 -7.98 6.96 7.33
N LYS A 21 -8.12 7.07 5.99
CA LYS A 21 -9.31 7.62 5.34
C LYS A 21 -10.57 6.79 5.59
N HIS A 22 -10.45 5.47 5.49
CA HIS A 22 -11.60 4.56 5.64
C HIS A 22 -11.73 3.96 7.05
N GLY A 23 -10.86 4.40 7.97
CA GLY A 23 -10.82 3.91 9.34
C GLY A 23 -10.39 2.44 9.44
N HIS A 24 -10.42 1.92 10.66
CA HIS A 24 -10.02 0.54 10.95
C HIS A 24 -11.15 -0.47 10.85
N GLY A 25 -12.38 -0.03 10.55
CA GLY A 25 -13.58 -0.88 10.53
C GLY A 25 -13.77 -1.69 9.25
N ASN A 26 -13.18 -1.25 8.15
CA ASN A 26 -13.23 -1.93 6.86
C ASN A 26 -11.80 -2.34 6.43
N PRO A 27 -11.64 -3.49 5.75
CA PRO A 27 -10.35 -3.84 5.17
C PRO A 27 -10.06 -2.90 4.00
N ILE A 28 -8.81 -2.45 3.90
CA ILE A 28 -8.33 -1.76 2.71
C ILE A 28 -7.40 -2.67 1.92
N HIS A 29 -7.34 -2.45 0.61
CA HIS A 29 -6.50 -3.22 -0.29
C HIS A 29 -5.86 -2.35 -1.37
N GLY A 30 -4.71 -2.78 -1.87
CA GLY A 30 -4.12 -2.14 -3.03
C GLY A 30 -2.90 -2.85 -3.58
N ILE A 31 -2.38 -2.28 -4.67
CA ILE A 31 -1.29 -2.85 -5.46
C ILE A 31 0.03 -2.25 -4.99
N LEU A 32 1.07 -3.08 -4.93
CA LEU A 32 2.43 -2.63 -4.66
C LEU A 32 3.19 -2.52 -5.98
N VAL A 33 3.85 -1.38 -6.17
CA VAL A 33 4.67 -1.10 -7.34
C VAL A 33 6.12 -0.97 -6.91
N GLY A 34 7.02 -1.54 -7.68
CA GLY A 34 8.40 -1.63 -7.27
C GLY A 34 9.34 -2.19 -8.31
N ARG A 35 10.57 -2.45 -7.85
CA ARG A 35 11.66 -3.02 -8.62
C ARG A 35 12.20 -4.23 -7.88
N SER A 36 12.51 -5.29 -8.62
CA SER A 36 13.17 -6.47 -8.08
C SER A 36 14.53 -6.59 -8.77
N SER A 37 15.58 -6.76 -7.98
CA SER A 37 16.89 -7.11 -8.52
C SER A 37 16.87 -8.54 -9.08
N SER A 38 17.68 -8.79 -10.11
CA SER A 38 17.67 -10.07 -10.83
C SER A 38 17.78 -11.27 -9.87
N PRO A 39 16.96 -12.33 -10.05
CA PRO A 39 17.03 -13.55 -9.25
C PRO A 39 18.37 -14.29 -9.37
N THR A 40 19.23 -13.90 -10.31
CA THR A 40 20.60 -14.43 -10.45
C THR A 40 21.62 -13.76 -9.53
N SER A 41 21.23 -12.68 -8.83
CA SER A 41 22.11 -12.01 -7.87
C SER A 41 22.06 -12.72 -6.52
N PRO A 42 23.22 -12.99 -5.87
CA PRO A 42 23.26 -13.58 -4.53
C PRO A 42 22.63 -12.67 -3.44
N ALA A 43 22.38 -11.39 -3.77
CA ALA A 43 21.65 -10.43 -2.95
C ALA A 43 20.39 -9.96 -3.69
N SER A 44 19.35 -10.80 -3.71
CA SER A 44 18.04 -10.39 -4.20
C SER A 44 17.42 -9.39 -3.22
N SER A 45 17.14 -8.19 -3.70
CA SER A 45 16.35 -7.17 -3.03
C SER A 45 15.07 -6.89 -3.80
N LEU A 46 14.00 -6.61 -3.05
CA LEU A 46 12.75 -6.08 -3.53
C LEU A 46 12.57 -4.66 -2.99
N GLU A 47 12.39 -3.70 -3.88
CA GLU A 47 12.15 -2.32 -3.54
C GLU A 47 10.70 -1.95 -3.88
N VAL A 48 9.91 -1.60 -2.88
CA VAL A 48 8.53 -1.11 -3.04
C VAL A 48 8.58 0.42 -3.13
N THR A 49 8.55 0.92 -4.35
CA THR A 49 8.71 2.35 -4.68
C THR A 49 7.41 3.13 -4.66
N ASP A 50 6.27 2.46 -4.80
CA ASP A 50 4.95 3.09 -4.73
C ASP A 50 3.86 2.09 -4.30
N ALA A 51 2.70 2.61 -3.93
CA ALA A 51 1.50 1.83 -3.63
C ALA A 51 0.30 2.46 -4.35
N VAL A 52 -0.62 1.64 -4.86
CA VAL A 52 -1.83 2.12 -5.54
C VAL A 52 -3.06 1.61 -4.77
N PRO A 53 -3.79 2.51 -4.08
CA PRO A 53 -5.05 2.15 -3.44
C PRO A 53 -6.09 1.62 -4.42
N VAL A 54 -6.70 0.47 -4.09
CA VAL A 54 -7.70 -0.17 -4.95
C VAL A 54 -9.08 -0.12 -4.34
N CYS A 55 -9.27 -0.66 -3.13
CA CYS A 55 -10.60 -0.68 -2.51
C CYS A 55 -10.51 -0.66 -0.99
N HIS A 56 -11.59 -0.21 -0.36
CA HIS A 56 -11.82 -0.17 1.08
C HIS A 56 -12.96 -1.12 1.52
N GLU A 57 -13.04 -2.25 0.82
CA GLU A 57 -14.01 -3.34 1.01
C GLU A 57 -13.37 -4.67 0.58
N ASP A 58 -14.06 -5.78 0.83
CA ASP A 58 -13.61 -7.11 0.38
C ASP A 58 -13.43 -7.14 -1.15
N PRO A 59 -12.23 -7.47 -1.66
CA PRO A 59 -11.91 -7.29 -3.06
C PRO A 59 -12.65 -8.34 -3.90
N THR A 60 -13.46 -7.87 -4.83
CA THR A 60 -14.09 -8.73 -5.82
C THR A 60 -13.17 -8.95 -7.02
N LYS A 61 -13.31 -10.08 -7.71
CA LYS A 61 -12.49 -10.39 -8.89
C LYS A 61 -12.54 -9.28 -9.97
N PRO A 62 -13.70 -8.68 -10.31
CA PRO A 62 -13.74 -7.60 -11.30
C PRO A 62 -12.93 -6.37 -10.88
N ILE A 63 -12.99 -5.97 -9.61
CA ILE A 63 -12.22 -4.83 -9.07
C ILE A 63 -10.72 -5.12 -9.19
N VAL A 64 -10.29 -6.31 -8.79
CA VAL A 64 -8.87 -6.73 -8.85
C VAL A 64 -8.39 -6.79 -10.31
N ASP A 65 -9.10 -7.48 -11.19
CA ASP A 65 -8.68 -7.66 -12.59
C ASP A 65 -8.58 -6.32 -13.35
N MET A 66 -9.52 -5.41 -13.12
CA MET A 66 -9.53 -4.11 -13.79
C MET A 66 -8.44 -3.18 -13.24
N SER A 67 -8.31 -3.09 -11.91
CA SER A 67 -7.26 -2.25 -11.30
C SER A 67 -5.86 -2.70 -11.71
N LEU A 68 -5.59 -4.01 -11.72
CA LEU A 68 -4.30 -4.56 -12.18
C LEU A 68 -4.00 -4.18 -13.63
N ARG A 69 -4.97 -4.34 -14.54
CA ARG A 69 -4.79 -3.98 -15.96
C ARG A 69 -4.54 -2.48 -16.17
N LEU A 70 -5.25 -1.62 -15.43
CA LEU A 70 -5.08 -0.17 -15.55
C LEU A 70 -3.73 0.28 -14.99
N VAL A 71 -3.31 -0.28 -13.85
CA VAL A 71 -1.99 -0.01 -13.28
C VAL A 71 -0.89 -0.52 -14.20
N ASP A 72 -0.99 -1.75 -14.71
CA ASP A 72 -0.01 -2.31 -15.63
C ASP A 72 0.13 -1.48 -16.92
N GLY A 73 -1.00 -1.05 -17.50
CA GLY A 73 -1.02 -0.13 -18.63
C GLY A 73 -0.36 1.22 -18.32
N HIS A 74 -0.60 1.78 -17.14
CA HIS A 74 0.04 3.01 -16.69
C HIS A 74 1.57 2.85 -16.53
N LEU A 75 2.03 1.77 -15.88
CA LEU A 75 3.45 1.49 -15.68
C LEU A 75 4.18 1.26 -17.02
N SER A 76 3.51 0.59 -17.97
CA SER A 76 4.03 0.39 -19.32
C SER A 76 4.29 1.70 -20.06
N VAL A 77 3.44 2.72 -19.86
CA VAL A 77 3.63 4.06 -20.44
C VAL A 77 4.76 4.81 -19.73
N LYS A 78 4.87 4.68 -18.40
CA LYS A 78 5.90 5.34 -17.59
C LYS A 78 7.32 4.87 -17.95
N ASN A 79 7.48 3.58 -18.27
CA ASN A 79 8.70 2.97 -18.79
C ASN A 79 9.98 3.28 -17.97
N ASP A 80 9.88 3.27 -16.64
CA ASP A 80 10.99 3.54 -15.71
C ASP A 80 11.55 2.25 -15.05
N GLY A 81 11.12 1.08 -15.55
CA GLY A 81 11.50 -0.23 -15.03
C GLY A 81 10.74 -0.66 -13.77
N THR A 82 9.74 0.11 -13.32
CA THR A 82 8.83 -0.34 -12.26
C THR A 82 7.78 -1.30 -12.78
N ARG A 83 7.33 -2.20 -11.90
CA ARG A 83 6.28 -3.19 -12.18
C ARG A 83 5.44 -3.45 -10.95
N ILE A 84 4.35 -4.19 -11.12
CA ILE A 84 3.58 -4.72 -9.99
C ILE A 84 4.45 -5.77 -9.26
N VAL A 85 4.66 -5.58 -7.97
CA VAL A 85 5.49 -6.44 -7.11
C VAL A 85 4.74 -6.99 -5.91
N GLY A 86 3.43 -6.82 -5.85
CA GLY A 86 2.67 -7.36 -4.75
C GLY A 86 1.32 -6.73 -4.51
N TRP A 87 0.79 -7.07 -3.35
CA TRP A 87 -0.51 -6.62 -2.84
C TRP A 87 -0.34 -6.16 -1.40
N TYR A 88 -1.11 -5.17 -0.98
CA TYR A 88 -1.25 -4.82 0.43
C TYR A 88 -2.69 -4.94 0.91
N THR A 89 -2.84 -5.15 2.21
CA THR A 89 -4.13 -5.24 2.88
C THR A 89 -4.04 -4.63 4.28
N SER A 90 -5.16 -4.16 4.82
CA SER A 90 -5.37 -4.10 6.27
C SER A 90 -6.47 -5.07 6.68
N ASN A 91 -6.54 -5.40 7.96
CA ASN A 91 -7.70 -6.08 8.51
C ASN A 91 -8.68 -5.07 9.11
N SER A 92 -9.95 -5.47 9.15
CA SER A 92 -11.06 -4.71 9.77
C SER A 92 -11.08 -4.77 11.30
N ASN A 93 -10.17 -5.53 11.92
CA ASN A 93 -10.08 -5.64 13.37
C ASN A 93 -8.65 -5.39 13.82
N ALA A 94 -8.46 -4.45 14.75
CA ALA A 94 -7.16 -4.11 15.32
C ALA A 94 -6.48 -5.27 16.06
N GLY A 95 -7.23 -6.32 16.42
CA GLY A 95 -6.69 -7.54 17.04
C GLY A 95 -6.32 -8.67 16.07
N ASP A 96 -6.61 -8.53 14.78
CA ASP A 96 -6.17 -9.48 13.75
C ASP A 96 -4.98 -8.88 12.98
N GLU A 97 -3.81 -9.50 13.09
CA GLU A 97 -2.56 -8.96 12.51
C GLU A 97 -2.17 -9.68 11.21
N GLY A 98 -2.91 -10.70 10.76
CA GLY A 98 -2.55 -11.49 9.58
C GLY A 98 -3.41 -11.22 8.34
N PRO A 99 -2.89 -11.32 7.11
CA PRO A 99 -3.66 -11.03 5.91
C PRO A 99 -4.89 -11.94 5.77
N SER A 100 -6.00 -11.39 5.30
CA SER A 100 -7.25 -12.12 5.06
C SER A 100 -7.09 -13.21 3.98
N PRO A 101 -7.95 -14.26 3.96
CA PRO A 101 -7.91 -15.28 2.91
C PRO A 101 -8.03 -14.71 1.49
N SER A 102 -8.82 -13.66 1.31
CA SER A 102 -8.99 -12.95 0.04
C SER A 102 -7.68 -12.29 -0.40
N ALA A 103 -7.00 -11.56 0.49
CA ALA A 103 -5.72 -10.92 0.20
C ALA A 103 -4.63 -11.94 -0.15
N ARG A 104 -4.57 -13.07 0.57
CA ARG A 104 -3.63 -14.17 0.29
C ARG A 104 -3.87 -14.76 -1.10
N ARG A 105 -5.14 -14.95 -1.49
CA ARG A 105 -5.50 -15.47 -2.81
C ARG A 105 -5.07 -14.53 -3.92
N VAL A 106 -5.30 -13.22 -3.77
CA VAL A 106 -4.85 -12.22 -4.74
C VAL A 106 -3.33 -12.28 -4.91
N ALA A 107 -2.58 -12.27 -3.81
CA ALA A 107 -1.11 -12.36 -3.85
C ALA A 107 -0.61 -13.67 -4.51
N SER A 108 -1.26 -14.81 -4.23
CA SER A 108 -0.94 -16.07 -4.89
C SER A 108 -1.23 -16.05 -6.40
N CYS A 109 -2.31 -15.42 -6.83
CA CYS A 109 -2.62 -15.25 -8.25
C CYS A 109 -1.56 -14.39 -8.96
N LEU A 110 -1.20 -13.24 -8.37
CA LEU A 110 -0.15 -12.35 -8.90
C LEU A 110 1.19 -13.08 -9.06
N SER A 111 1.59 -13.86 -8.05
CA SER A 111 2.85 -14.61 -8.10
C SER A 111 2.84 -15.74 -9.15
N ALA A 112 1.67 -16.29 -9.49
CA ALA A 112 1.57 -17.35 -10.48
C ALA A 112 1.74 -16.82 -11.92
N GLU A 113 1.22 -15.62 -12.19
CA GLU A 113 1.34 -14.95 -13.50
C GLU A 113 2.79 -14.55 -13.83
N GLU A 114 3.58 -14.22 -12.82
CA GLU A 114 5.03 -13.88 -12.93
C GLU A 114 5.95 -15.09 -13.21
N GLY A 115 5.42 -16.30 -13.42
CA GLY A 115 6.22 -17.46 -13.85
C GLY A 115 6.68 -18.41 -12.74
N GLY A 116 5.98 -18.46 -11.59
CA GLY A 116 6.06 -19.57 -10.62
C GLY A 116 7.30 -19.64 -9.73
N GLY A 117 8.31 -18.79 -9.94
CA GLY A 117 9.42 -18.59 -9.02
C GLY A 117 9.11 -17.42 -8.09
N GLY A 118 8.53 -17.67 -6.92
CA GLY A 118 8.01 -16.67 -5.96
C GLY A 118 9.01 -15.66 -5.35
N GLY A 119 9.98 -15.16 -6.11
CA GLY A 119 11.01 -14.21 -5.68
C GLY A 119 10.70 -12.74 -5.99
N GLY A 120 9.58 -12.43 -6.65
CA GLY A 120 9.25 -11.06 -7.09
C GLY A 120 7.98 -10.44 -6.52
N CYS A 121 7.16 -11.19 -5.79
CA CYS A 121 5.86 -10.75 -5.30
C CYS A 121 5.76 -10.84 -3.77
N VAL A 122 5.28 -9.78 -3.10
CA VAL A 122 5.12 -9.68 -1.65
C VAL A 122 3.66 -9.36 -1.26
N LEU A 123 3.22 -9.83 -0.09
CA LEU A 123 1.98 -9.39 0.53
C LEU A 123 2.29 -8.58 1.78
N LEU A 124 1.83 -7.32 1.84
CA LEU A 124 2.00 -6.46 3.02
C LEU A 124 0.69 -6.37 3.82
N ALA A 125 0.73 -6.67 5.11
CA ALA A 125 -0.38 -6.46 6.03
C ALA A 125 -0.12 -5.20 6.86
N VAL A 126 -0.89 -4.14 6.62
CA VAL A 126 -0.75 -2.86 7.32
C VAL A 126 -1.36 -2.97 8.71
N SER A 127 -0.59 -2.60 9.74
CA SER A 127 -1.00 -2.70 11.14
C SER A 127 -1.79 -1.46 11.56
N ALA A 128 -3.03 -1.69 11.99
CA ALA A 128 -3.90 -0.66 12.56
C ALA A 128 -3.23 0.06 13.75
N GLY A 129 -2.56 -0.69 14.63
CA GLY A 129 -1.85 -0.16 15.78
C GLY A 129 -0.68 0.74 15.39
N ARG A 130 0.12 0.34 14.38
CA ARG A 130 1.24 1.17 13.88
C ARG A 130 0.75 2.44 13.18
N ILE A 131 -0.37 2.37 12.44
CA ILE A 131 -1.01 3.56 11.87
C ILE A 131 -1.51 4.50 12.99
N ALA A 132 -2.17 3.96 14.01
CA ALA A 132 -2.66 4.76 15.13
C ALA A 132 -1.51 5.46 15.88
N GLY A 133 -0.39 4.76 16.11
CA GLY A 133 0.84 5.36 16.63
C GLY A 133 1.33 6.49 15.74
N CYS A 134 1.39 6.26 14.43
CA CYS A 134 1.81 7.26 13.46
C CYS A 134 0.97 8.54 13.51
N LEU A 135 -0.36 8.39 13.65
CA LEU A 135 -1.30 9.50 13.82
C LEU A 135 -1.08 10.23 15.16
N ALA A 136 -0.65 9.52 16.20
CA ALA A 136 -0.29 10.10 17.50
C ALA A 136 1.11 10.74 17.54
N GLY A 137 1.88 10.67 16.44
CA GLY A 137 3.23 11.24 16.33
C GLY A 137 4.36 10.25 16.56
N GLU A 138 4.05 8.98 16.84
CA GLU A 138 5.01 7.89 16.96
C GLU A 138 4.93 7.01 15.71
N CYS A 139 5.80 7.24 14.72
CA CYS A 139 5.89 6.37 13.54
C CYS A 139 7.11 5.44 13.62
N PRO A 140 7.05 4.31 14.36
CA PRO A 140 8.04 3.27 14.18
C PRO A 140 7.80 2.63 12.80
N GLY A 141 8.70 2.90 11.84
CA GLY A 141 8.71 2.18 10.58
C GLY A 141 9.15 0.72 10.79
N PRO A 142 8.75 -0.23 9.92
CA PRO A 142 7.69 -0.15 8.90
C PRO A 142 6.27 -0.33 9.46
N ILE A 143 5.27 0.31 8.83
CA ILE A 143 3.86 0.27 9.26
C ILE A 143 3.13 -1.06 9.00
N CYS A 144 3.83 -2.03 8.42
CA CYS A 144 3.25 -3.28 7.95
C CYS A 144 4.16 -4.48 8.24
N ASP A 145 3.56 -5.65 8.23
CA ASP A 145 4.25 -6.93 8.21
C ASP A 145 4.26 -7.50 6.79
N ALA A 146 5.37 -8.14 6.40
CA ALA A 146 5.53 -8.70 5.07
C ALA A 146 5.34 -10.22 5.08
N TYR A 147 4.68 -10.74 4.05
CA TYR A 147 4.40 -12.15 3.86
C TYR A 147 4.90 -12.61 2.49
N GLU A 148 5.43 -13.82 2.47
CA GLU A 148 5.89 -14.52 1.27
C GLU A 148 5.10 -15.83 1.08
N ALA A 149 5.18 -16.38 -0.13
CA ALA A 149 4.69 -17.71 -0.41
C ALA A 149 5.39 -18.77 0.48
N ASP A 150 4.61 -19.71 1.01
CA ASP A 150 5.08 -20.79 1.89
C ASP A 150 5.96 -21.85 1.19
N GLY A 151 6.12 -21.74 -0.13
CA GLY A 151 6.88 -22.65 -0.99
C GLY A 151 6.23 -24.03 -1.21
N LYS A 152 5.18 -24.39 -0.45
CA LYS A 152 4.50 -25.70 -0.53
C LYS A 152 3.19 -25.59 -1.31
N SER A 153 2.34 -24.67 -0.89
CA SER A 153 1.04 -24.41 -1.51
C SER A 153 1.08 -23.18 -2.43
N GLY A 154 2.12 -22.35 -2.31
CA GLY A 154 2.17 -21.05 -2.96
C GLY A 154 1.29 -20.00 -2.25
N ALA A 155 0.70 -20.35 -1.10
CA ALA A 155 -0.07 -19.42 -0.29
C ALA A 155 0.85 -18.45 0.45
N TYR A 156 0.48 -17.19 0.45
CA TYR A 156 1.16 -16.12 1.17
C TYR A 156 0.86 -16.17 2.68
N THR A 157 1.50 -17.12 3.37
CA THR A 157 1.29 -17.36 4.81
C THR A 157 2.59 -17.24 5.62
N ARG A 158 3.74 -17.19 4.96
CA ARG A 158 5.04 -17.14 5.64
C ARG A 158 5.37 -15.70 6.01
N LEU A 159 5.29 -15.37 7.30
CA LEU A 159 5.76 -14.09 7.83
C LEU A 159 7.26 -13.93 7.56
N VAL A 160 7.63 -12.78 7.01
CA VAL A 160 9.01 -12.38 6.78
C VAL A 160 9.62 -11.86 8.08
N ASP A 161 10.85 -12.25 8.37
CA ASP A 161 11.63 -11.69 9.47
C ASP A 161 11.71 -10.16 9.35
N GLY A 162 11.30 -9.45 10.39
CA GLY A 162 11.25 -7.98 10.41
C GLY A 162 12.60 -7.32 10.12
N THR A 163 13.73 -7.98 10.40
CA THR A 163 15.07 -7.48 10.04
C THR A 163 15.32 -7.41 8.54
N ARG A 164 14.48 -8.08 7.74
CA ARG A 164 14.52 -8.04 6.27
C ARG A 164 13.66 -6.90 5.69
N VAL A 165 12.81 -6.26 6.49
CA VAL A 165 11.89 -5.21 6.04
C VAL A 165 12.38 -3.87 6.59
N ALA A 166 12.85 -3.00 5.70
CA ALA A 166 13.33 -1.68 6.06
C ALA A 166 12.43 -0.60 5.47
N SER A 167 12.20 0.44 6.25
CA SER A 167 11.63 1.70 5.75
C SER A 167 12.73 2.60 5.22
N GLU A 168 12.45 3.34 4.16
CA GLU A 168 13.27 4.49 3.80
C GLU A 168 13.35 5.46 4.99
N ASP A 169 14.57 5.91 5.29
CA ASP A 169 14.90 6.80 6.41
C ASP A 169 14.37 6.31 7.78
N ASP A 170 14.29 4.99 7.99
CA ASP A 170 13.74 4.36 9.20
C ASP A 170 12.32 4.85 9.57
N GLY A 171 11.57 5.37 8.58
CA GLY A 171 10.23 5.91 8.78
C GLY A 171 10.20 7.32 9.40
N ALA A 172 11.35 7.97 9.61
CA ALA A 172 11.42 9.29 10.24
C ALA A 172 10.54 10.35 9.56
N ARG A 173 10.47 10.30 8.23
CA ARG A 173 9.70 11.24 7.40
C ARG A 173 8.22 10.89 7.29
N LEU A 174 7.85 9.62 7.50
CA LEU A 174 6.47 9.15 7.33
C LEU A 174 5.50 9.90 8.24
N GLY A 175 5.88 10.11 9.51
CA GLY A 175 5.04 10.83 10.47
C GLY A 175 4.83 12.30 10.11
N GLU A 176 5.80 12.96 9.46
CA GLU A 176 5.62 14.32 8.97
C GLU A 176 4.70 14.39 7.76
N VAL A 177 4.84 13.45 6.82
CA VAL A 177 3.97 13.36 5.64
C VAL A 177 2.52 13.15 6.05
N ILE A 178 2.26 12.19 6.93
CA ILE A 178 0.90 11.89 7.43
C ILE A 178 0.30 13.13 8.13
N ARG A 179 1.05 13.79 9.03
CA ARG A 179 0.58 15.00 9.72
C ARG A 179 0.31 16.17 8.76
N SER A 180 1.08 16.28 7.69
CA SER A 180 0.89 17.33 6.69
C SER A 180 -0.38 17.10 5.86
N ALA A 181 -0.63 15.85 5.46
CA ALA A 181 -1.86 15.46 4.78
C ALA A 181 -3.12 15.66 5.65
N ILE A 182 -3.04 15.37 6.95
CA ILE A 182 -4.16 15.61 7.87
C ILE A 182 -4.44 17.10 8.03
N ARG A 183 -3.40 17.93 8.18
CA ARG A 183 -3.55 19.39 8.30
C ARG A 183 -4.20 20.00 7.07
N SER A 184 -3.77 19.63 5.87
CA SER A 184 -4.38 20.14 4.62
C SER A 184 -5.85 19.75 4.46
N SER A 185 -6.25 18.63 5.08
CA SER A 185 -7.64 18.16 5.04
C SER A 185 -8.57 18.93 5.98
N GLY A 186 -8.02 19.63 6.99
CA GLY A 186 -8.77 20.44 7.95
C GLY A 186 -8.97 21.90 7.55
N GLU A 187 -8.31 22.38 6.50
CA GLU A 187 -8.37 23.80 6.06
C GLU A 187 -9.54 24.10 5.11
N GLY A 188 -10.43 23.13 4.89
CA GLY A 188 -11.55 23.22 3.94
C GLY A 188 -12.94 23.03 4.56
N GLU A 189 -13.33 23.80 5.58
CA GLU A 189 -14.74 23.88 6.01
C GLU A 189 -15.15 25.31 6.40
N GLY A 190 -15.66 26.05 5.41
CA GLY A 190 -16.75 27.01 5.59
C GLY A 190 -18.02 26.39 5.00
N ASP A 191 -19.10 26.42 5.77
CA ASP A 191 -20.45 25.84 5.54
C ASP A 191 -20.61 24.34 5.81
N ALA A 192 -20.61 24.01 7.10
CA ALA A 192 -21.20 22.79 7.65
C ALA A 192 -22.74 22.86 7.56
N ALA A 193 -23.31 22.21 6.55
CA ALA A 193 -24.70 21.77 6.59
C ALA A 193 -24.88 20.45 5.82
N ALA A 194 -25.25 19.41 6.59
CA ALA A 194 -25.77 18.10 6.18
C ALA A 194 -24.75 17.00 5.77
N GLY A 195 -24.39 16.18 6.76
CA GLY A 195 -24.37 14.72 6.62
C GLY A 195 -23.03 14.05 6.30
N GLY A 196 -22.43 13.43 7.32
CA GLY A 196 -21.43 12.35 7.13
C GLY A 196 -20.01 12.81 6.80
N GLY A 197 -19.44 13.71 7.59
CA GLY A 197 -18.06 14.18 7.42
C GLY A 197 -17.02 13.10 7.73
N GLY A 198 -16.74 12.22 6.77
CA GLY A 198 -15.47 11.51 6.72
C GLY A 198 -14.37 12.54 6.51
N SER A 199 -13.29 12.46 7.29
CA SER A 199 -12.11 13.30 7.09
C SER A 199 -11.69 13.25 5.62
N GLN A 200 -11.72 14.40 4.93
CA GLN A 200 -11.42 14.53 3.51
C GLN A 200 -9.91 14.40 3.26
N LEU A 201 -9.31 13.28 3.66
CA LEU A 201 -7.94 12.96 3.32
C LEU A 201 -7.83 12.86 1.80
N SER A 202 -6.83 13.56 1.26
CA SER A 202 -6.54 13.64 -0.16
C SER A 202 -5.86 12.37 -0.70
N ILE A 203 -6.48 11.23 -0.49
CA ILE A 203 -6.12 9.94 -1.07
C ILE A 203 -7.38 9.36 -1.73
N CYS A 204 -7.24 8.84 -2.93
CA CYS A 204 -8.31 8.25 -3.71
C CYS A 204 -7.92 6.82 -4.08
N ASP A 205 -8.82 5.86 -3.85
CA ASP A 205 -8.69 4.50 -4.36
C ASP A 205 -9.46 4.30 -5.66
N PHE A 206 -9.36 3.10 -6.24
CA PHE A 206 -10.04 2.79 -7.48
C PHE A 206 -11.57 2.80 -7.32
N VAL A 207 -12.11 2.39 -6.18
CA VAL A 207 -13.56 2.40 -5.92
C VAL A 207 -14.09 3.83 -5.83
N ASP A 208 -13.41 4.71 -5.08
CA ASP A 208 -13.70 6.15 -5.04
C ASP A 208 -13.71 6.75 -6.46
N HIS A 209 -12.75 6.35 -7.30
CA HIS A 209 -12.64 6.81 -8.69
C HIS A 209 -13.84 6.38 -9.55
N LEU A 210 -14.37 5.17 -9.33
CA LEU A 210 -15.56 4.69 -10.02
C LEU A 210 -16.81 5.47 -9.60
N GLU A 211 -16.92 5.85 -8.32
CA GLU A 211 -18.07 6.57 -7.77
C GLU A 211 -18.11 8.04 -8.23
N ASP A 212 -16.98 8.74 -8.25
CA ASP A 212 -16.90 10.15 -8.65
C ASP A 212 -16.43 10.36 -10.11
N CYS A 213 -16.70 9.38 -10.98
CA CYS A 213 -16.45 9.46 -12.44
C CYS A 213 -15.05 9.98 -12.82
N GLY A 214 -14.04 9.63 -12.04
CA GLY A 214 -12.65 9.96 -12.32
C GLY A 214 -12.16 11.37 -11.99
N ARG A 215 -12.84 12.10 -11.09
CA ARG A 215 -12.28 13.36 -10.56
C ARG A 215 -10.96 13.18 -9.81
N GLY A 216 -10.73 12.02 -9.21
CA GLY A 216 -9.50 11.67 -8.50
C GLY A 216 -8.49 10.90 -9.34
N ASP A 217 -7.21 11.29 -9.26
CA ASP A 217 -6.07 10.52 -9.76
C ASP A 217 -5.70 9.41 -8.75
N TRP A 218 -6.38 8.27 -8.86
CA TRP A 218 -6.22 7.13 -7.95
C TRP A 218 -4.92 6.36 -8.15
N ILE A 219 -4.29 6.43 -9.33
CA ILE A 219 -3.02 5.74 -9.58
C ILE A 219 -1.86 6.53 -8.98
N GLU A 220 -1.65 7.75 -9.44
CA GLU A 220 -0.48 8.51 -8.99
C GLU A 220 -0.70 9.14 -7.61
N ASN A 221 -1.95 9.46 -7.25
CA ASN A 221 -2.29 10.13 -5.99
C ASN A 221 -1.35 11.33 -5.74
N ARG A 222 -1.22 12.21 -6.75
CA ARG A 222 -0.19 13.27 -6.85
C ARG A 222 -0.06 14.16 -5.62
N GLU A 223 -1.16 14.37 -4.91
CA GLU A 223 -1.18 15.18 -3.70
C GLU A 223 -0.34 14.55 -2.57
N VAL A 224 -0.41 13.22 -2.40
CA VAL A 224 0.46 12.50 -1.46
C VAL A 224 1.92 12.65 -1.87
N GLY A 225 2.21 12.55 -3.17
CA GLY A 225 3.54 12.81 -3.70
C GLY A 225 4.05 14.23 -3.40
N ARG A 226 3.16 15.23 -3.32
CA ARG A 226 3.50 16.60 -2.93
C ARG A 226 3.89 16.68 -1.45
N PHE A 227 3.15 16.03 -0.56
CA PHE A 227 3.49 16.00 0.87
C PHE A 227 4.84 15.31 1.12
N VAL A 228 5.09 14.20 0.42
CA VAL A 228 6.39 13.52 0.50
C VAL A 228 7.51 14.45 0.04
N LYS A 229 7.39 15.08 -1.12
CA LYS A 229 8.40 16.03 -1.62
C LYS A 229 8.65 17.19 -0.64
N ASN A 230 7.61 17.71 0.00
CA ASN A 230 7.75 18.80 0.96
C ASN A 230 8.47 18.36 2.24
N ALA A 231 8.28 17.12 2.70
CA ALA A 231 9.01 16.56 3.84
C ALA A 231 10.49 16.21 3.52
N LEU A 232 10.86 16.24 2.23
CA LEU A 232 12.24 16.05 1.76
C LEU A 232 13.02 17.36 1.61
N ALA A 233 12.33 18.51 1.57
CA ALA A 233 12.89 19.83 1.32
C ALA A 233 13.36 20.53 2.61
#